data_AF-A0A417Z578-F1
#
_entry.id   AF-A0A417Z578-F1
#
_cell.length_a   1.000
_cell.length_b   1.000
_cell.length_c   1.000
_cell.angle_alpha   90.00
_cell.angle_beta   90.00
_cell.angle_gamma   90.00
#
_symmetry.space_group_name_H-M   'P 1'
#
loop_
_entity.id
_entity.type
_entity.pdbx_description
1 polymer ?
#
loop_
_entity_poly.entity_id
_entity_poly.type
_entity_poly.pdbx_seq_one_letter_code
_entity_poly.pdbx_strand_id
1 'polypeptide(L)'
;MTTAAVRDLVTAGRGGWVPRGLVGPTADELRTICADSGWAFAEVTLNGVVDKKGLMRTLAQQLGLPDHFGHNWDALADCLADLAPEAPGVVLRLRGLWRIPEPLVEPLVEVLDERVGAAIHRDDLEAGRPIAGEGSDDGVPHASAPLLIVADPPLPVRR
;
A
#
# COMPACT_ATOMS: atom_id res chain seq x y z
N MET A 1 -17.85 -0.72 4.10
CA MET A 1 -17.34 -2.07 3.79
C MET A 1 -17.11 -2.80 5.10
N THR A 2 -17.28 -4.12 5.16
CA THR A 2 -17.15 -4.90 6.40
C THR A 2 -15.75 -5.50 6.54
N THR A 3 -15.36 -5.81 7.77
CA THR A 3 -14.14 -6.57 8.14
C THR A 3 -14.00 -7.85 7.31
N ALA A 4 -15.10 -8.53 7.00
CA ALA A 4 -15.12 -9.74 6.18
C ALA A 4 -14.60 -9.51 4.75
N ALA A 5 -14.94 -8.37 4.13
CA ALA A 5 -14.52 -8.09 2.76
C ALA A 5 -13.02 -7.77 2.66
N VAL A 6 -12.45 -7.14 3.69
CA VAL A 6 -10.98 -6.98 3.78
C VAL A 6 -10.31 -8.34 3.97
N ARG A 7 -10.85 -9.19 4.85
CA ARG A 7 -10.32 -10.56 5.06
C ARG A 7 -10.34 -11.39 3.78
N ASP A 8 -11.39 -11.29 2.96
CA ASP A 8 -11.48 -11.98 1.67
C ASP A 8 -10.36 -11.56 0.71
N LEU A 9 -10.11 -10.24 0.59
CA LEU A 9 -9.04 -9.71 -0.26
C LEU A 9 -7.64 -10.15 0.20
N VAL A 10 -7.39 -10.09 1.52
CA VAL A 10 -6.15 -10.55 2.14
C VAL A 10 -5.95 -12.06 1.89
N THR A 11 -6.99 -12.86 2.10
CA THR A 11 -6.94 -14.31 1.86
C THR A 11 -6.72 -14.63 0.38
N ALA A 12 -7.30 -13.83 -0.51
CA ALA A 12 -7.14 -13.97 -1.95
C ALA A 12 -5.78 -13.45 -2.48
N GLY A 13 -4.91 -12.88 -1.64
CA GLY A 13 -3.64 -12.35 -2.13
C GLY A 13 -3.76 -11.03 -2.91
N ARG A 14 -4.90 -10.32 -2.81
CA ARG A 14 -5.23 -9.21 -3.70
C ARG A 14 -5.04 -7.84 -3.03
N GLY A 15 -4.32 -6.96 -3.73
CA GLY A 15 -4.28 -5.54 -3.44
C GLY A 15 -5.52 -4.81 -3.97
N GLY A 16 -5.65 -3.53 -3.65
CA GLY A 16 -6.76 -2.72 -4.13
C GLY A 16 -7.06 -1.51 -3.26
N TRP A 17 -7.96 -0.66 -3.74
CA TRP A 17 -8.55 0.40 -2.93
C TRP A 17 -9.88 -0.04 -2.35
N VAL A 18 -10.03 0.16 -1.06
CA VAL A 18 -11.18 -0.23 -0.27
C VAL A 18 -11.70 0.98 0.51
N PRO A 19 -12.94 1.44 0.24
CA PRO A 19 -13.57 2.43 1.09
C PRO A 19 -13.91 1.77 2.43
N ARG A 20 -13.36 2.31 3.53
CA ARG A 20 -13.72 1.85 4.89
C ARG A 20 -15.24 1.95 5.08
N GLY A 21 -15.83 3.08 4.69
CA GLY A 21 -17.21 3.45 5.03
C GLY A 21 -17.35 3.87 6.49
N LEU A 22 -18.50 4.41 6.90
CA LEU A 22 -18.70 4.99 8.24
C LEU A 22 -18.38 4.00 9.38
N VAL A 23 -18.81 2.74 9.23
CA VAL A 23 -18.65 1.66 10.21
C VAL A 23 -17.62 0.60 9.79
N GLY A 24 -16.71 0.92 8.87
CA GLY A 24 -15.73 -0.08 8.42
C GLY A 24 -14.68 -0.42 9.49
N PRO A 25 -13.84 -1.42 9.20
CA PRO A 25 -13.00 -2.10 10.18
C PRO A 25 -12.12 -1.14 10.98
N THR A 26 -12.03 -1.42 12.28
CA THR A 26 -11.12 -0.76 13.21
C THR A 26 -9.67 -1.15 12.94
N ALA A 27 -8.71 -0.40 13.50
CA ALA A 27 -7.30 -0.76 13.40
C ALA A 27 -7.02 -2.15 13.98
N ASP A 28 -7.71 -2.50 15.06
CA ASP A 28 -7.52 -3.77 15.78
C ASP A 28 -7.99 -4.98 14.95
N GLU A 29 -9.15 -4.84 14.30
CA GLU A 29 -9.65 -5.85 13.37
C GLU A 29 -8.71 -6.03 12.17
N LEU A 30 -8.18 -4.95 11.61
CA LEU A 30 -7.22 -5.03 10.50
C LEU A 30 -5.90 -5.68 10.92
N ARG A 31 -5.37 -5.33 12.11
CA ARG A 31 -4.18 -5.97 12.66
C ARG A 31 -4.41 -7.47 12.87
N THR A 32 -5.57 -7.85 13.37
CA THR A 32 -5.93 -9.26 13.59
C THR A 32 -5.95 -10.02 12.25
N ILE A 33 -6.60 -9.48 11.22
CA ILE A 33 -6.58 -10.06 9.87
C ILE A 33 -5.16 -10.21 9.35
N CYS A 34 -4.33 -9.18 9.50
CA CYS A 34 -2.96 -9.20 9.02
C CYS A 34 -2.12 -10.27 9.76
N ALA A 35 -2.24 -10.33 11.08
CA ALA A 35 -1.55 -11.33 11.90
C ALA A 35 -1.99 -12.77 11.55
N ASP A 36 -3.28 -13.01 11.35
CA ASP A 36 -3.81 -14.32 10.94
C ASP A 36 -3.27 -14.80 9.58
N SER A 37 -2.99 -13.87 8.66
CA SER A 37 -2.55 -14.17 7.29
C SER A 37 -1.06 -13.93 7.04
N GLY A 38 -0.31 -13.47 8.06
CA GLY A 38 1.09 -13.07 7.94
C GLY A 38 1.33 -11.76 7.17
N TRP A 39 0.29 -11.02 6.80
CA TRP A 39 0.40 -9.73 6.12
C TRP A 39 0.93 -8.65 7.06
N ALA A 40 1.56 -7.62 6.50
CA ALA A 40 1.94 -6.44 7.26
C ALA A 40 0.76 -5.47 7.39
N PHE A 41 0.67 -4.82 8.55
CA PHE A 41 -0.30 -3.75 8.81
C PHE A 41 0.41 -2.43 9.03
N ALA A 42 0.00 -1.40 8.28
CA ALA A 42 0.44 -0.02 8.47
C ALA A 42 -0.78 0.92 8.61
N GLU A 43 -0.67 1.95 9.45
CA GLU A 43 -1.68 2.98 9.58
C GLU A 43 -1.04 4.36 9.40
N VAL A 44 -1.64 5.16 8.52
CA VAL A 44 -1.24 6.55 8.29
C VAL A 44 -2.44 7.46 8.54
N THR A 45 -2.23 8.46 9.40
CA THR A 45 -3.18 9.53 9.68
C THR A 45 -2.64 10.85 9.17
N LEU A 46 -3.34 11.45 8.21
CA LEU A 46 -2.96 12.71 7.55
C LEU A 46 -3.59 13.97 8.19
N ASN A 47 -4.13 13.84 9.41
CA ASN A 47 -4.74 14.96 10.13
C ASN A 47 -3.68 16.03 10.43
N GLY A 48 -3.92 17.27 9.99
CA GLY A 48 -3.04 18.41 10.27
C GLY A 48 -1.91 18.61 9.26
N VAL A 49 -1.87 17.83 8.17
CA VAL A 49 -1.01 18.09 7.02
C VAL A 49 -1.51 19.34 6.29
N VAL A 50 -0.64 20.33 6.12
CA VAL A 50 -0.96 21.61 5.45
C VAL A 50 -0.10 21.86 4.20
N ASP A 51 0.95 21.07 3.98
CA ASP A 51 1.90 21.23 2.88
C ASP A 51 2.59 19.90 2.56
N LYS A 52 3.25 19.84 1.38
CA LYS A 52 3.95 18.64 0.89
C LYS A 52 5.03 18.16 1.85
N LYS A 53 5.79 19.05 2.48
CA LYS A 53 6.85 18.67 3.40
C LYS A 53 6.26 18.06 4.67
N GLY A 54 5.16 18.63 5.17
CA GLY A 54 4.36 18.05 6.24
C GLY A 54 3.84 16.66 5.90
N LEU A 55 3.32 16.46 4.69
CA LEU A 55 2.84 15.16 4.19
C LEU A 55 3.97 14.12 4.17
N MET A 56 5.08 14.45 3.52
CA MET A 56 6.24 13.55 3.36
C MET A 56 6.83 13.14 4.70
N ARG A 57 6.94 14.09 5.65
CA ARG A 57 7.38 13.79 7.02
C ARG A 57 6.40 12.88 7.75
N THR A 58 5.10 13.15 7.62
CA THR A 58 4.04 12.36 8.28
C THR A 58 4.04 10.92 7.78
N LEU A 59 4.20 10.73 6.46
CA LEU A 59 4.34 9.42 5.84
C LEU A 59 5.62 8.71 6.29
N ALA A 60 6.77 9.38 6.23
CA ALA A 60 8.03 8.82 6.66
C ALA A 60 7.99 8.32 8.12
N GLN A 61 7.45 9.14 9.02
CA GLN A 61 7.35 8.79 10.44
C GLN A 61 6.38 7.63 10.71
N GLN A 62 5.20 7.63 10.06
CA GLN A 62 4.17 6.62 10.34
C GLN A 62 4.40 5.29 9.62
N LEU A 63 5.07 5.30 8.46
CA LEU A 63 5.46 4.10 7.73
C LEU A 63 6.84 3.57 8.15
N GLY A 64 7.59 4.31 8.98
CA GLY A 64 8.94 3.91 9.41
C GLY A 64 9.96 3.94 8.27
N LEU A 65 9.83 4.90 7.34
CA LEU A 65 10.74 5.03 6.19
C LEU A 65 12.15 5.43 6.65
N PRO A 66 13.19 5.06 5.89
CA PRO A 66 14.58 5.32 6.28
C PRO A 66 14.91 6.80 6.42
N ASP A 67 15.92 7.13 7.24
CA ASP A 67 16.36 8.51 7.50
C ASP A 67 16.84 9.27 6.25
N HIS A 68 17.25 8.54 5.20
CA HIS A 68 17.66 9.11 3.91
C HIS A 68 16.50 9.31 2.93
N PHE A 69 15.25 9.20 3.38
CA PHE A 69 14.06 9.39 2.57
C PHE A 69 14.09 10.77 1.86
N GLY A 70 14.06 10.75 0.53
CA GLY A 70 14.23 11.94 -0.33
C GLY A 70 13.10 12.97 -0.27
N HIS A 71 12.07 12.78 0.56
CA HIS A 71 10.93 13.67 0.77
C HIS A 71 10.26 14.16 -0.53
N ASN A 72 10.18 13.27 -1.52
CA ASN A 72 9.57 13.52 -2.82
C ASN A 72 8.64 12.35 -3.21
N TRP A 73 7.88 12.51 -4.30
CA TRP A 73 6.87 11.53 -4.72
C TRP A 73 7.47 10.23 -5.25
N ASP A 74 8.59 10.33 -5.95
CA ASP A 74 9.35 9.20 -6.52
C ASP A 74 9.94 8.34 -5.39
N ALA A 75 10.63 8.98 -4.43
CA ALA A 75 11.12 8.32 -3.23
C ALA A 75 10.01 7.67 -2.40
N LEU A 76 8.79 8.25 -2.40
CA LEU A 76 7.63 7.63 -1.76
C LEU A 76 7.21 6.36 -2.52
N ALA A 77 7.15 6.40 -3.85
CA ALA A 77 6.85 5.23 -4.68
C ALA A 77 7.86 4.10 -4.43
N ASP A 78 9.16 4.40 -4.42
CA ASP A 78 10.22 3.44 -4.11
C ASP A 78 10.04 2.82 -2.71
N CYS A 79 9.83 3.67 -1.70
CA CYS A 79 9.63 3.19 -0.33
C CYS A 79 8.37 2.34 -0.17
N LEU A 80 7.31 2.65 -0.91
CA LEU A 80 6.09 1.85 -0.93
C LEU A 80 6.30 0.52 -1.66
N ALA A 81 7.12 0.49 -2.70
CA ALA A 81 7.52 -0.74 -3.41
C ALA A 81 8.28 -1.70 -2.49
N ASP A 82 9.15 -1.17 -1.63
CA ASP A 82 9.90 -1.97 -0.64
C ASP A 82 9.18 -2.10 0.71
N LEU A 83 7.90 -1.73 0.81
CA LEU A 83 7.19 -1.76 2.08
C LEU A 83 6.95 -3.22 2.52
N ALA A 84 7.57 -3.59 3.64
CA ALA A 84 7.47 -4.92 4.27
C ALA A 84 7.76 -6.09 3.30
N PRO A 85 9.01 -6.21 2.80
CA PRO A 85 9.38 -7.17 1.75
C PRO A 85 9.25 -8.63 2.20
N GLU A 86 9.34 -8.88 3.50
CA GLU A 86 9.16 -10.20 4.11
C GLU A 86 7.68 -10.64 4.20
N ALA A 87 6.73 -9.71 4.00
CA ALA A 87 5.31 -10.00 4.12
C ALA A 87 4.70 -10.39 2.75
N PRO A 88 3.74 -11.33 2.72
CA PRO A 88 3.03 -11.71 1.49
C PRO A 88 2.12 -10.59 0.94
N GLY A 89 1.91 -9.52 1.70
CA GLY A 89 1.09 -8.37 1.35
C GLY A 89 1.06 -7.34 2.47
N VAL A 90 0.61 -6.13 2.14
CA VAL A 90 0.49 -5.02 3.10
C VAL A 90 -0.93 -4.47 3.09
N VAL A 91 -1.51 -4.31 4.28
CA VAL A 91 -2.74 -3.53 4.48
C VAL A 91 -2.36 -2.15 5.01
N LEU A 92 -2.59 -1.12 4.20
CA LEU A 92 -2.38 0.28 4.57
C LEU A 92 -3.73 0.93 4.90
N ARG A 93 -3.94 1.26 6.17
CA ARG A 93 -5.07 2.09 6.58
C ARG A 93 -4.73 3.57 6.44
N LEU A 94 -5.42 4.28 5.57
CA LEU A 94 -5.20 5.69 5.30
C LEU A 94 -6.36 6.55 5.83
N ARG A 95 -6.07 7.43 6.79
CA ARG A 95 -7.07 8.31 7.42
C ARG A 95 -6.83 9.77 7.08
N GLY A 96 -7.92 10.51 6.88
CA GLY A 96 -7.87 11.95 6.67
C GLY A 96 -7.39 12.39 5.29
N LEU A 97 -7.49 11.53 4.27
CA LEU A 97 -7.14 11.89 2.89
C LEU A 97 -7.91 13.12 2.40
N TRP A 98 -9.18 13.27 2.76
CA TRP A 98 -10.00 14.44 2.45
C TRP A 98 -9.63 15.71 3.23
N ARG A 99 -8.70 15.63 4.19
CA ARG A 99 -8.30 16.74 5.07
C ARG A 99 -6.99 17.40 4.65
N ILE A 100 -6.27 16.81 3.70
CA ILE A 100 -5.04 17.41 3.17
C ILE A 100 -5.38 18.42 2.06
N PRO A 101 -4.48 19.37 1.76
CA PRO A 101 -4.64 20.28 0.64
C PRO A 101 -4.89 19.52 -0.67
N GLU A 102 -5.90 19.95 -1.42
CA GLU A 102 -6.27 19.41 -2.74
C GLU A 102 -5.09 19.17 -3.69
N PRO A 103 -4.10 20.07 -3.85
CA PRO A 103 -2.97 19.84 -4.76
C PRO A 103 -2.03 18.70 -4.31
N LEU A 104 -2.21 18.14 -3.12
CA LEU A 104 -1.47 16.98 -2.64
C LEU A 104 -2.25 15.66 -2.79
N VAL A 105 -3.57 15.73 -3.00
CA VAL A 105 -4.43 14.54 -3.05
C VAL A 105 -4.14 13.73 -4.31
N GLU A 106 -4.22 14.36 -5.48
CA GLU A 106 -3.98 13.70 -6.78
C GLU A 106 -2.61 13.00 -6.86
N PRO A 107 -1.47 13.68 -6.62
CA PRO A 107 -0.17 13.01 -6.71
C PRO A 107 0.04 11.91 -5.66
N LEU A 108 -0.54 12.05 -4.46
CA LEU A 108 -0.48 10.99 -3.45
C LEU A 108 -1.26 9.75 -3.91
N VAL A 109 -2.44 9.97 -4.49
CA VAL A 109 -3.31 8.90 -4.96
C VAL A 109 -2.72 8.20 -6.16
N GLU A 110 -2.10 8.94 -7.08
CA GLU A 110 -1.37 8.38 -8.23
C GLU A 110 -0.27 7.41 -7.78
N VAL A 111 0.62 7.85 -6.88
CA VAL A 111 1.70 7.01 -6.34
C VAL A 111 1.15 5.76 -5.65
N LEU A 112 0.06 5.90 -4.87
CA LEU A 112 -0.59 4.78 -4.21
C LEU A 112 -1.28 3.82 -5.19
N ASP A 113 -1.90 4.35 -6.26
CA ASP A 113 -2.61 3.55 -7.26
C ASP A 113 -1.63 2.76 -8.14
N GLU A 114 -0.53 3.39 -8.55
CA GLU A 114 0.56 2.70 -9.25
C GLU A 114 1.06 1.51 -8.43
N ARG A 115 1.30 1.71 -7.13
CA ARG A 115 1.73 0.64 -6.24
C ARG A 115 0.72 -0.49 -6.10
N VAL A 116 -0.56 -0.15 -6.05
CA VAL A 116 -1.67 -1.13 -6.02
C VAL A 116 -1.72 -1.93 -7.33
N GLY A 117 -1.55 -1.27 -8.48
CA GLY A 117 -1.56 -1.90 -9.81
C GLY A 117 -0.34 -2.77 -10.11
N ALA A 118 0.83 -2.43 -9.55
CA ALA A 118 2.07 -3.17 -9.74
C ALA A 118 1.96 -4.64 -9.29
N ALA A 119 1.17 -4.92 -8.25
CA ALA A 119 0.97 -6.29 -7.75
C ALA A 119 0.08 -7.17 -8.67
N ILE A 120 -0.75 -6.54 -9.51
CA ILE A 120 -1.67 -7.26 -10.43
C ILE A 120 -0.89 -7.87 -11.61
N HIS A 121 0.25 -7.30 -11.98
CA HIS A 121 1.11 -7.80 -13.05
C HIS A 121 1.84 -9.12 -12.70
N ARG A 122 1.69 -9.63 -11.46
CA ARG A 122 2.23 -10.94 -11.03
C ARG A 122 1.61 -12.11 -11.81
N ASP A 123 0.33 -12.01 -12.18
CA ASP A 123 -0.41 -13.12 -12.79
C ASP A 123 0.07 -13.45 -14.23
N ASP A 124 0.77 -12.52 -14.89
CA ASP A 124 1.24 -12.69 -16.28
C ASP A 124 2.61 -13.38 -16.42
N LEU A 125 3.29 -13.74 -15.33
CA LEU A 125 4.66 -14.31 -15.39
C LEU A 125 4.77 -15.81 -15.06
N GLU A 126 3.69 -16.51 -14.68
CA GLU A 126 3.72 -17.95 -14.35
C GLU A 126 2.91 -18.84 -15.31
N ALA A 127 2.99 -18.57 -16.62
CA ALA A 127 2.50 -19.48 -17.65
C ALA A 127 3.56 -19.80 -18.71
N GLY A 128 4.58 -20.56 -18.31
CA GLY A 128 5.28 -21.48 -19.22
C GLY A 128 6.69 -21.09 -19.64
N ARG A 129 7.69 -21.53 -18.87
CA ARG A 129 8.93 -22.09 -19.45
C ARG A 129 9.63 -23.02 -18.46
N PRO A 130 9.99 -24.25 -18.86
CA PRO A 130 10.92 -25.06 -18.08
C PRO A 130 12.33 -24.47 -18.22
N ILE A 131 12.93 -24.05 -17.10
CA ILE A 131 14.33 -23.63 -17.05
C ILE A 131 15.23 -24.86 -16.95
N ALA A 132 15.88 -25.20 -18.06
CA ALA A 132 17.12 -25.98 -18.06
C ALA A 132 18.25 -24.98 -18.34
N GLY A 133 19.18 -24.83 -17.40
CA GLY A 133 20.39 -24.03 -17.60
C GLY A 133 20.84 -23.32 -16.33
N GLU A 134 21.90 -23.84 -15.73
CA GLU A 134 22.75 -23.17 -14.74
C GLU A 134 23.27 -21.83 -15.27
N GLY A 135 23.30 -20.80 -14.42
CA GLY A 135 24.09 -19.58 -14.66
C GLY A 135 23.42 -18.29 -14.22
N SER A 136 24.16 -17.54 -13.39
CA SER A 136 23.93 -16.17 -12.91
C SER A 136 22.81 -15.96 -11.88
N ASP A 137 23.27 -15.67 -10.67
CA ASP A 137 22.65 -14.78 -9.68
C ASP A 137 22.43 -13.40 -10.33
N ASP A 138 21.45 -13.29 -11.21
CA ASP A 138 20.95 -12.03 -11.76
C ASP A 138 19.61 -11.78 -11.05
N GLY A 139 19.61 -10.75 -10.19
CA GLY A 139 18.56 -10.45 -9.23
C GLY A 139 17.16 -10.66 -9.80
N VAL A 140 16.48 -11.66 -9.26
CA VAL A 140 15.03 -11.86 -9.48
C VAL A 140 14.38 -10.50 -9.19
N PRO A 141 13.60 -9.91 -10.13
CA PRO A 141 12.85 -8.71 -9.82
C PRO A 141 11.99 -9.06 -8.61
N HIS A 142 12.26 -8.43 -7.47
CA HIS A 142 11.51 -8.70 -6.24
C HIS A 142 10.10 -8.21 -6.51
N ALA A 143 9.21 -9.14 -6.85
CA ALA A 143 7.83 -8.84 -7.16
C ALA A 143 7.19 -8.21 -5.92
N SER A 144 6.94 -6.91 -5.99
CA SER A 144 6.48 -6.10 -4.89
C SER A 144 5.15 -6.62 -4.33
N ALA A 145 5.05 -6.83 -3.00
CA ALA A 145 3.91 -7.50 -2.37
C ALA A 145 2.58 -6.76 -2.62
N PRO A 146 1.41 -7.42 -2.70
CA PRO A 146 0.12 -6.74 -2.89
C PRO A 146 -0.14 -5.69 -1.80
N LEU A 147 -0.56 -4.50 -2.23
CA LEU A 147 -0.95 -3.40 -1.34
C LEU A 147 -2.47 -3.24 -1.32
N LEU A 148 -3.08 -3.38 -0.15
CA LEU A 148 -4.49 -3.14 0.10
C LEU A 148 -4.68 -1.85 0.90
N ILE A 149 -5.30 -0.84 0.29
CA ILE A 149 -5.51 0.47 0.89
C ILE A 149 -6.93 0.57 1.45
N VAL A 150 -7.05 0.73 2.76
CA VAL A 150 -8.33 0.96 3.45
C VAL A 150 -8.43 2.43 3.83
N ALA A 151 -9.20 3.21 3.08
CA ALA A 151 -9.28 4.65 3.24
C ALA A 151 -10.67 5.16 3.69
N ASP A 152 -10.68 6.20 4.52
CA ASP A 152 -11.93 6.88 4.91
C ASP A 152 -12.52 7.65 3.71
N PRO A 153 -13.84 7.58 3.47
CA PRO A 153 -14.47 8.37 2.42
C PRO A 153 -14.44 9.88 2.73
N PRO A 154 -14.57 10.76 1.72
CA PRO A 154 -14.69 10.45 0.30
C PRO A 154 -13.35 9.96 -0.30
N LEU A 155 -13.42 8.86 -1.05
CA LEU A 155 -12.31 8.46 -1.90
C LEU A 155 -12.28 9.36 -3.14
N PRO A 156 -11.10 9.69 -3.66
CA PRO A 156 -10.98 10.41 -4.92
C PRO A 156 -11.68 9.62 -6.03
N VAL A 157 -12.43 10.33 -6.87
CA VAL A 157 -13.09 9.74 -8.04
C VAL A 157 -11.99 9.29 -8.99
N ARG A 158 -11.88 7.97 -9.22
CA ARG A 158 -11.00 7.42 -10.25
C ARG A 158 -11.45 8.00 -11.60
N ARG A 159 -10.56 8.70 -12.31
CA ARG A 159 -10.77 9.04 -13.72
C ARG A 159 -10.34 7.89 -14.60
#